data_AF-E5G5U7-F1
#
_entry.id   AF-E5G5U7-F1
#
_cell.length_a   1.000
_cell.length_b   1.000
_cell.length_c   1.000
_cell.angle_alpha   90.00
_cell.angle_beta   90.00
_cell.angle_gamma   90.00
#
_symmetry.space_group_name_H-M   'P 1'
#
loop_
_entity.id
_entity.type
_entity.pdbx_description
1 polymer ?
#
loop_
_entity_poly.entity_id
_entity_poly.type
_entity_poly.pdbx_seq_one_letter_code
_entity_poly.pdbx_strand_id
1 'polypeptide(L)' 'WPWQISLQYERDGVWRHTCGGSLIAANWVMTAAHCINTKLCYRVFVGKYNLVEEEAGSKAIVPEKIVVHEK' A
#
# COMPACT_ATOMS: atom_id res chain seq x y z
N TRP A 1 6.39 5.32 -13.87
CA TRP A 1 5.20 5.36 -13.00
C TRP A 1 5.58 5.62 -11.54
N PRO A 2 6.19 6.76 -11.20
CA PRO A 2 6.71 6.99 -9.85
C PRO A 2 5.61 7.08 -8.77
N TRP A 3 4.36 7.33 -9.17
CA TRP A 3 3.20 7.34 -8.29
C TRP A 3 2.64 5.95 -7.99
N GLN A 4 3.08 4.89 -8.69
CA GLN A 4 2.59 3.53 -8.44
C GLN A 4 3.03 3.08 -7.04
N ILE A 5 2.09 2.50 -6.29
CA ILE A 5 2.38 1.89 -4.98
C ILE A 5 2.02 0.41 -4.98
N SER A 6 2.63 -0.31 -4.03
CA SER A 6 2.26 -1.67 -3.65
C SER A 6 1.52 -1.62 -2.32
N LEU A 7 0.21 -1.90 -2.35
CA LEU A 7 -0.57 -2.08 -1.12
C LEU A 7 -0.34 -3.51 -0.63
N GLN A 8 0.10 -3.64 0.61
CA GLN A 8 0.41 -4.93 1.21
C GLN A 8 -0.36 -5.09 2.52
N TYR A 9 -0.76 -6.32 2.82
CA TYR A 9 -1.31 -6.69 4.12
C TYR A 9 -0.38 -7.64 4.84
N GLU A 10 -0.44 -7.60 6.17
CA GLU A 10 0.28 -8.53 7.04
C GLU A 10 -0.56 -9.79 7.25
N ARG A 11 0.10 -10.94 7.14
CA ARG A 11 -0.47 -12.24 7.51
C ARG A 11 0.64 -13.18 7.94
N ASP A 12 0.50 -13.73 9.15
CA ASP A 12 1.40 -14.73 9.73
C ASP A 12 2.87 -14.23 9.82
N GLY A 13 3.07 -12.97 10.19
CA GLY A 13 4.36 -12.29 10.26
C GLY A 13 4.92 -11.81 8.92
N VAL A 14 4.20 -12.04 7.81
CA VAL A 14 4.69 -11.80 6.44
C VAL A 14 3.79 -10.83 5.68
N TRP A 15 4.42 -9.82 5.09
CA TRP A 15 3.76 -8.83 4.24
C TRP A 15 3.57 -9.36 2.82
N ARG A 16 2.33 -9.28 2.30
CA ARG A 16 1.99 -9.75 0.95
C ARG A 16 1.34 -8.65 0.14
N HIS A 17 1.76 -8.51 -1.11
CA HIS A 17 1.09 -7.65 -2.09
C HIS A 17 -0.36 -8.13 -2.31
N THR A 18 -1.29 -7.20 -2.34
CA THR A 18 -2.71 -7.50 -2.62
C THR A 18 -3.30 -6.62 -3.71
N CYS A 19 -2.90 -5.35 -3.78
CA CYS A 19 -3.45 -4.40 -4.73
C CYS A 19 -2.42 -3.33 -5.07
N GLY A 20 -2.69 -2.60 -6.16
CA GLY A 20 -2.02 -1.33 -6.45
C GLY A 20 -2.70 -0.14 -5.78
N GLY A 21 -2.20 1.03 -6.15
CA GLY A 21 -2.78 2.33 -5.82
C GLY A 21 -1.93 3.43 -6.46
N SER A 22 -2.28 4.68 -6.20
CA SER A 22 -1.52 5.82 -6.68
C SER A 22 -1.28 6.82 -5.58
N LEU A 23 -0.04 7.31 -5.46
CA LEU A 23 0.29 8.47 -4.65
C LEU A 23 -0.32 9.71 -5.32
N ILE A 24 -1.31 10.31 -4.68
CA ILE A 24 -2.05 11.48 -5.20
C ILE A 24 -1.63 12.79 -4.52
N ALA A 25 -0.98 12.69 -3.35
CA ALA A 25 -0.30 13.79 -2.68
C ALA A 25 0.82 13.21 -1.80
N ALA A 26 1.66 14.06 -1.20
CA ALA A 26 2.84 13.64 -0.43
C ALA A 26 2.55 12.57 0.64
N ASN A 27 1.35 12.59 1.22
CA ASN A 27 0.89 11.68 2.27
C ASN A 27 -0.47 11.02 1.96
N TRP A 28 -0.91 11.02 0.70
CA TRP A 28 -2.20 10.43 0.30
C TRP A 28 -2.03 9.40 -0.81
N VAL A 29 -2.60 8.22 -0.58
CA VAL A 29 -2.71 7.15 -1.57
C VAL A 29 -4.18 6.91 -1.88
N MET A 30 -4.50 6.84 -3.17
CA MET A 30 -5.79 6.37 -3.66
C MET A 30 -5.70 4.90 -4.07
N THR A 31 -6.66 4.09 -3.64
CA THR A 31 -6.82 2.68 -4.04
C THR A 31 -8.31 2.36 -4.12
N ALA A 32 -8.65 1.16 -4.58
CA ALA A 32 -10.04 0.73 -4.67
C ALA A 32 -10.59 0.31 -3.30
N ALA A 33 -11.84 0.66 -3.01
CA ALA A 33 -12.51 0.30 -1.75
C ALA A 33 -12.48 -1.22 -1.48
N HIS A 34 -12.64 -2.06 -2.51
CA HIS A 34 -12.63 -3.52 -2.36
C HIS A 34 -11.27 -4.11 -1.98
N CYS A 35 -10.18 -3.35 -2.08
CA CYS A 35 -8.85 -3.78 -1.63
C CYS A 35 -8.69 -3.69 -0.10
N ILE A 36 -9.58 -2.96 0.57
CA ILE A 36 -9.52 -2.70 2.01
C ILE A 36 -10.47 -3.63 2.76
N ASN A 37 -9.90 -4.36 3.72
CA ASN A 37 -10.61 -5.16 4.71
C ASN A 37 -10.20 -4.68 6.10
N THR A 38 -11.16 -4.23 6.91
CA THR A 38 -10.90 -3.63 8.24
C THR A 38 -10.27 -4.57 9.25
N LYS A 39 -10.22 -5.87 8.98
CA LYS A 39 -9.59 -6.88 9.84
C LYS A 39 -8.10 -7.09 9.54
N LEU A 40 -7.56 -6.44 8.50
CA LEU A 40 -6.17 -6.60 8.07
C LEU A 40 -5.34 -5.37 8.42
N CYS A 41 -4.07 -5.62 8.76
CA CYS A 41 -3.07 -4.58 8.90
C CYS A 41 -2.43 -4.29 7.54
N TYR A 42 -2.40 -3.03 7.12
CA TYR A 42 -1.86 -2.63 5.82
C TYR A 42 -0.56 -1.84 5.93
N ARG A 43 0.23 -1.90 4.87
CA ARG A 43 1.30 -0.94 4.57
C ARG A 43 1.29 -0.57 3.09
N VAL A 44 1.78 0.63 2.80
CA VAL A 44 2.03 1.12 1.45
C VAL A 44 3.53 1.03 1.19
N PHE A 45 3.92 0.38 0.12
CA PHE A 45 5.29 0.42 -0.39
C PHE A 45 5.36 1.36 -1.58
N VAL A 46 6.15 2.44 -1.44
CA VAL A 46 6.42 3.42 -2.51
C VAL A 46 7.79 3.17 -3.12
N GLY A 47 7.97 3.55 -4.39
CA GLY A 47 9.26 3.49 -5.08
C GLY A 47 9.77 2.07 -5.35
N LYS A 48 8.87 1.07 -5.41
CA LYS A 48 9.23 -0.29 -5.81
C LYS A 48 9.00 -0.55 -7.29
N TYR A 49 9.90 -1.29 -7.90
CA TYR A 49 9.72 -1.89 -9.22
C TYR A 49 9.61 -3.42 -9.11
N ASN A 50 10.49 -4.05 -8.33
CA ASN A 50 10.46 -5.49 -8.06
C ASN A 50 9.91 -5.77 -6.65
N LEU A 51 8.83 -6.57 -6.53
CA LEU A 51 8.20 -6.87 -5.24
C LEU A 51 9.08 -7.67 -4.27
N VAL A 52 10.10 -8.37 -4.76
CA VAL A 52 10.95 -9.29 -3.97
C VAL A 52 12.26 -8.62 -3.55
N GLU A 53 12.85 -7.84 -4.43
CA GLU A 53 14.17 -7.25 -4.20
C GLU A 53 14.11 -6.02 -3.28
N GLU A 54 15.17 -5.80 -2.51
CA GLU A 54 15.36 -4.54 -1.81
C GLU A 54 15.89 -3.48 -2.77
N GLU A 55 15.24 -2.32 -2.82
CA GLU A 55 15.54 -1.26 -3.77
C GLU A 55 15.85 0.02 -2.99
N ALA A 56 17.01 0.62 -3.27
CA ALA A 56 17.40 1.88 -2.66
C ALA A 56 16.36 2.98 -2.98
N GLY A 57 15.88 3.67 -1.94
CA GLY A 57 14.87 4.71 -2.07
C GLY A 57 13.42 4.22 -1.98
N SER A 58 13.18 2.90 -2.00
CA SER A 58 11.86 2.36 -1.67
C SER A 58 11.56 2.51 -0.17
N LYS A 59 10.29 2.78 0.16
CA LYS A 59 9.87 2.97 1.56
C LYS A 59 8.57 2.23 1.86
N ALA A 60 8.56 1.51 2.97
CA ALA A 60 7.38 0.88 3.54
C ALA A 60 6.78 1.80 4.62
N ILE A 61 5.51 2.15 4.49
CA ILE A 61 4.82 3.12 5.35
C ILE A 61 3.49 2.51 5.81
N VAL A 62 3.23 2.52 7.11
CA VAL A 62 1.93 2.12 7.66
C VAL A 62 0.99 3.33 7.58
N PRO A 63 -0.23 3.19 7.02
CA PRO A 63 -1.18 4.30 6.95
C PRO A 63 -1.69 4.65 8.35
N GLU A 64 -1.70 5.94 8.68
CA GLU A 64 -2.30 6.45 9.92
C GLU A 64 -3.83 6.28 9.93
N LYS A 65 -4.45 6.45 8.76
CA LYS A 65 -5.90 6.37 8.58
C LYS A 65 -6.23 5.75 7.23
N ILE A 66 -7.29 4.96 7.20
CA ILE A 66 -7.89 4.44 5.96
C ILE A 66 -9.32 4.96 5.87
N VAL A 67 -9.64 5.62 4.76
CA VAL A 67 -10.97 6.17 4.49
C VAL A 67 -11.58 5.41 3.32
N VAL A 68 -12.68 4.70 3.58
CA VAL A 68 -13.43 3.95 2.56
C VAL A 68 -14.70 4.74 2.25
N HIS A 69 -15.01 4.91 0.97
CA HIS A 69 -16.23 5.59 0.54
C HIS A 69 -17.47 4.86 1.09
N GLU A 70 -18.49 5.63 1.48
CA GLU A 70 -19.77 5.11 1.93
C GLU A 70 -20.49 4.35 0.79
N LYS A 71 -21.48 3.54 1.12
CA LYS A 71 -22.28 2.85 0.10
C LYS A 71 -23.47 3.69 -0.33
#